data_AF-A0A0D2LPY8-F1
#
_entry.id   AF-A0A0D2LPY8-F1
#
_cell.length_a   1.000
_cell.length_b   1.000
_cell.length_c   1.000
_cell.angle_alpha   90.00
_cell.angle_beta   90.00
_cell.angle_gamma   90.00
#
_symmetry.space_group_name_H-M   'P 1'
#
loop_
_entity.id
_entity.type
_entity.pdbx_description
1 polymer ?
#
loop_
_entity_poly.entity_id
_entity_poly.type
_entity_poly.pdbx_seq_one_letter_code
_entity_poly.pdbx_strand_id
1 'polypeptide(L)'
;MAAPLYSSEHALVLCRLAGYGPGLAFLYEKQRQYREVLQVAMSHRDLDGVIAACLSYGDARQGGDAQLWSDALHYLAGLEGDDALAALEELMGHLEEGAILPPLVVVQALAANPNLKVSLVKGFVGRALARDTADIERDREAVARLASETASMQAEVARLKTQPHPLELPVVHFMCGHSFNLRSLGENDRECPLCTADFKRVLEIRRNMRAGEVGARWS
;
A
#
# COMPACT_ATOMS: atom_id res chain seq x y z
N MET A 1 -26.58 9.69 -30.87
CA MET A 1 -26.07 10.70 -29.91
C MET A 1 -25.11 11.57 -30.69
N ALA A 2 -25.39 12.87 -30.81
CA ALA A 2 -24.54 13.78 -31.59
C ALA A 2 -23.15 13.87 -30.94
N ALA A 3 -22.09 13.84 -31.75
CA ALA A 3 -20.73 14.05 -31.26
C ALA A 3 -20.63 15.46 -30.65
N PRO A 4 -19.89 15.62 -29.53
CA PRO A 4 -19.73 16.94 -28.92
C PRO A 4 -19.11 17.91 -29.93
N LEU A 5 -19.71 19.09 -30.07
CA LEU A 5 -19.29 20.13 -31.03
C LEU A 5 -17.90 20.71 -30.70
N TYR A 6 -17.42 20.53 -29.47
CA TYR A 6 -16.13 21.01 -28.99
C TYR A 6 -15.32 19.86 -28.37
N SER A 7 -14.02 19.83 -28.65
CA SER A 7 -13.09 18.95 -27.92
C SER A 7 -12.79 19.52 -26.53
N SER A 8 -12.33 18.67 -25.60
CA SER A 8 -11.97 19.06 -24.23
C SER A 8 -10.98 20.23 -24.19
N GLU A 9 -9.96 20.21 -25.06
CA GLU A 9 -8.97 21.27 -25.22
C GLU A 9 -9.59 22.60 -25.66
N HIS A 10 -10.51 22.58 -26.62
CA HIS A 10 -11.21 23.79 -27.06
C HIS A 10 -12.08 24.37 -25.95
N ALA A 11 -12.77 23.51 -25.19
CA ALA A 11 -13.58 23.93 -24.06
C ALA A 11 -12.71 24.57 -22.96
N LEU A 12 -11.53 24.01 -22.67
CA LEU A 12 -10.57 24.58 -21.71
C LEU A 12 -10.12 25.98 -22.11
N VAL A 13 -9.74 26.16 -23.38
CA VAL A 13 -9.31 27.47 -23.89
C VAL A 13 -10.45 28.49 -23.79
N LEU A 14 -11.67 28.13 -24.16
CA LEU A 14 -12.83 29.01 -24.07
C LEU A 14 -13.16 29.38 -22.62
N CYS A 15 -13.16 28.42 -21.69
CA CYS A 15 -13.39 28.70 -20.28
C CYS A 15 -12.30 29.60 -19.69
N ARG A 16 -11.04 29.43 -20.10
CA ARG A 16 -9.92 30.29 -19.67
C ARG A 16 -10.06 31.71 -20.20
N LEU A 17 -10.39 31.88 -21.48
CA LEU A 17 -10.61 33.19 -22.09
C LEU A 17 -11.80 33.92 -21.46
N ALA A 18 -12.85 33.20 -21.09
CA ALA A 18 -14.03 33.75 -20.43
C ALA A 18 -13.86 33.98 -18.92
N GLY A 19 -12.75 33.56 -18.32
CA GLY A 19 -12.56 33.61 -16.86
C GLY A 19 -13.55 32.72 -16.08
N TYR A 20 -14.09 31.68 -16.70
CA TYR A 20 -15.11 30.83 -16.10
C TYR A 20 -14.48 29.70 -15.26
N GLY A 21 -14.18 30.02 -14.00
CA GLY A 21 -13.54 29.10 -13.02
C GLY A 21 -14.22 27.75 -12.82
N PRO A 22 -15.54 27.70 -12.57
CA PRO A 22 -16.23 26.43 -12.35
C PRO A 22 -16.12 25.47 -13.54
N GLY A 23 -16.14 26.00 -14.76
CA GLY A 23 -15.97 25.20 -15.97
C GLY A 23 -14.53 24.69 -16.13
N LEU A 24 -13.53 25.49 -15.77
CA LEU A 24 -12.13 25.03 -15.76
C LEU A 24 -11.91 23.90 -14.75
N ALA A 25 -12.39 24.07 -13.51
CA ALA A 25 -12.28 23.05 -12.46
C ALA A 25 -12.93 21.73 -12.91
N PHE A 26 -14.15 21.80 -13.48
CA PHE A 26 -14.85 20.62 -14.01
C PHE A 26 -14.07 19.91 -15.14
N LEU A 27 -13.53 20.67 -16.10
CA LEU A 27 -12.79 20.11 -17.22
C LEU A 27 -11.47 19.47 -16.76
N TYR A 28 -10.77 20.08 -15.80
CA TYR A 28 -9.55 19.52 -15.22
C TYR A 28 -9.82 18.28 -14.38
N GLU A 29 -10.89 18.26 -13.59
CA GLU A 29 -11.34 17.08 -12.84
C GLU A 29 -11.60 15.89 -13.77
N LYS A 30 -12.30 16.10 -14.90
CA LYS A 30 -12.56 15.06 -15.89
C LYS A 30 -11.29 14.50 -16.53
N GLN A 31 -10.23 15.30 -16.61
CA GLN A 31 -8.92 14.90 -17.11
C GLN A 31 -7.98 14.37 -16.01
N ARG A 32 -8.44 14.31 -14.75
CA ARG A 32 -7.64 13.95 -13.57
C ARG A 32 -6.42 14.85 -13.36
N GLN A 33 -6.52 16.11 -13.81
CA GLN A 33 -5.52 17.16 -13.64
C GLN A 33 -5.81 17.93 -12.34
N TYR A 34 -5.61 17.26 -11.20
CA TYR A 34 -6.03 17.80 -9.90
C TYR A 34 -5.20 19.00 -9.43
N ARG A 35 -3.93 19.05 -9.83
CA ARG A 35 -3.05 20.19 -9.52
C ARG A 35 -3.55 21.45 -10.20
N GLU A 36 -4.07 21.35 -11.41
CA GLU A 36 -4.68 22.44 -12.15
C GLU A 36 -6.00 22.89 -11.51
N VAL A 37 -6.82 21.96 -11.01
CA VAL A 37 -8.03 22.30 -10.22
C VAL A 37 -7.66 23.16 -9.01
N LEU A 38 -6.64 22.74 -8.27
CA LEU A 38 -6.13 23.48 -7.11
C LEU A 38 -5.64 24.88 -7.50
N GLN A 39 -4.88 25.00 -8.61
CA GLN A 39 -4.40 26.29 -9.12
C GLN A 39 -5.54 27.24 -9.51
N VAL A 40 -6.64 26.72 -10.09
CA VAL A 40 -7.82 27.55 -10.40
C VAL A 40 -8.43 28.09 -9.10
N ALA A 41 -8.62 27.25 -8.07
CA ALA A 41 -9.13 27.70 -6.77
C ALA A 41 -8.23 28.76 -6.13
N MET A 42 -6.91 28.55 -6.14
CA MET A 42 -5.91 29.52 -5.67
C MET A 42 -5.96 30.85 -6.44
N SER A 43 -6.14 30.81 -7.76
CA SER A 43 -6.21 32.02 -8.60
C SER A 43 -7.43 32.89 -8.30
N HIS A 44 -8.52 32.27 -7.85
CA HIS A 44 -9.75 32.95 -7.47
C HIS A 44 -9.83 33.30 -5.97
N ARG A 45 -8.78 32.99 -5.20
CA ARG A 45 -8.75 33.12 -3.73
C ARG A 45 -9.92 32.39 -3.03
N ASP A 46 -10.34 31.26 -3.61
CA ASP A 46 -11.36 30.40 -3.01
C ASP A 46 -10.69 29.45 -2.01
N LEU A 47 -10.64 29.86 -0.74
CA LEU A 47 -9.95 29.12 0.33
C LEU A 47 -10.66 27.79 0.63
N ASP A 48 -12.00 27.81 0.67
CA ASP A 48 -12.82 26.62 0.90
C ASP A 48 -12.64 25.63 -0.27
N GLY A 49 -12.60 26.13 -1.50
CA GLY A 49 -12.32 25.33 -2.70
C GLY A 49 -10.92 24.68 -2.68
N VAL A 50 -9.91 25.36 -2.13
CA VAL A 50 -8.56 24.80 -1.94
C VAL A 50 -8.58 23.61 -0.98
N ILE A 51 -9.24 23.75 0.18
CA ILE A 51 -9.34 22.66 1.17
C ILE A 51 -10.17 21.50 0.61
N ALA A 52 -11.31 21.79 -0.04
CA ALA A 52 -12.16 20.79 -0.66
C ALA A 52 -11.44 20.00 -1.76
N ALA A 53 -10.59 20.65 -2.55
CA ALA A 53 -9.76 19.99 -3.56
C ALA A 53 -8.72 19.04 -2.92
N CYS A 54 -8.07 19.45 -1.83
CA CYS A 54 -7.15 18.59 -1.08
C CYS A 54 -7.87 17.38 -0.47
N LEU A 55 -9.07 17.56 0.10
CA LEU A 55 -9.85 16.47 0.67
C LEU A 55 -10.34 15.47 -0.40
N SER A 56 -10.75 15.98 -1.55
CA SER A 56 -11.32 15.14 -2.62
C SER A 56 -10.26 14.42 -3.44
N TYR A 57 -9.10 15.07 -3.66
CA TYR A 57 -8.09 14.61 -4.62
C TYR A 57 -6.70 14.42 -4.02
N GLY A 58 -6.52 14.64 -2.72
CA GLY A 58 -5.22 14.55 -2.06
C GLY A 58 -4.86 13.15 -1.53
N ASP A 59 -5.79 12.20 -1.52
CA ASP A 59 -5.51 10.83 -1.08
C ASP A 59 -4.85 10.00 -2.20
N ALA A 60 -3.55 9.75 -2.05
CA ALA A 60 -2.78 8.90 -2.97
C ALA A 60 -3.33 7.47 -3.07
N ARG A 61 -3.99 6.95 -2.02
CA ARG A 61 -4.59 5.60 -2.03
C ARG A 61 -5.81 5.50 -2.96
N GLN A 62 -6.46 6.64 -3.22
CA GLN A 62 -7.63 6.74 -4.10
C GLN A 62 -7.26 7.17 -5.53
N GLY A 63 -5.96 7.25 -5.84
CA GLY A 63 -5.45 7.73 -7.13
C GLY A 63 -5.41 9.25 -7.25
N GLY A 64 -5.37 9.95 -6.11
CA GLY A 64 -5.11 11.39 -6.00
C GLY A 64 -3.62 11.73 -5.95
N ASP A 65 -3.30 13.00 -5.67
CA ASP A 65 -1.94 13.52 -5.57
C ASP A 65 -1.69 14.16 -4.19
N ALA A 66 -0.78 13.57 -3.41
CA ALA A 66 -0.41 14.06 -2.09
C ALA A 66 0.34 15.41 -2.13
N GLN A 67 0.92 15.79 -3.29
CA GLN A 67 1.56 17.10 -3.46
C GLN A 67 0.56 18.26 -3.32
N LEU A 68 -0.73 18.03 -3.56
CA LEU A 68 -1.76 19.06 -3.40
C LEU A 68 -1.79 19.64 -2.00
N TRP A 69 -1.57 18.80 -0.98
CA TRP A 69 -1.51 19.24 0.41
C TRP A 69 -0.32 20.16 0.67
N SER A 70 0.84 19.85 0.09
CA SER A 70 2.03 20.68 0.19
C SER A 70 1.82 22.01 -0.53
N ASP A 71 1.28 22.00 -1.74
CA ASP A 71 1.02 23.19 -2.54
C ASP A 71 -0.01 24.11 -1.84
N ALA A 72 -1.10 23.53 -1.32
CA ALA A 72 -2.12 24.24 -0.55
C ALA A 72 -1.55 24.85 0.74
N LEU A 73 -0.72 24.11 1.47
CA LEU A 73 -0.07 24.59 2.68
C LEU A 73 0.85 25.78 2.40
N HIS A 74 1.69 25.71 1.37
CA HIS A 74 2.58 26.83 1.00
C HIS A 74 1.78 28.06 0.57
N TYR A 75 0.70 27.87 -0.17
CA TYR A 75 -0.17 28.96 -0.59
C TYR A 75 -0.86 29.63 0.60
N LEU A 76 -1.55 28.86 1.46
CA LEU A 76 -2.27 29.39 2.63
C LEU A 76 -1.32 30.01 3.65
N ALA A 77 -0.14 29.43 3.86
CA ALA A 77 0.87 29.99 4.74
C ALA A 77 1.35 31.37 4.26
N GLY A 78 1.42 31.59 2.94
CA GLY A 78 1.87 32.84 2.31
C GLY A 78 0.80 33.94 2.23
N LEU A 79 -0.45 33.65 2.59
CA LEU A 79 -1.52 34.64 2.61
C LEU A 79 -1.59 35.35 3.96
N GLU A 80 -1.92 36.64 3.92
CA GLU A 80 -2.20 37.45 5.10
C GLU A 80 -3.72 37.69 5.22
N GLY A 81 -4.25 37.55 6.44
CA GLY A 81 -5.66 37.77 6.76
C GLY A 81 -6.20 36.74 7.74
N ASP A 82 -7.23 37.11 8.51
CA ASP A 82 -7.85 36.20 9.49
C ASP A 82 -8.55 35.02 8.80
N ASP A 83 -9.16 35.22 7.63
CA ASP A 83 -9.79 34.15 6.84
C ASP A 83 -8.76 33.10 6.37
N ALA A 84 -7.57 33.55 5.97
CA ALA A 84 -6.48 32.67 5.56
C ALA A 84 -5.92 31.88 6.76
N LEU A 85 -5.86 32.49 7.94
CA LEU A 85 -5.44 31.82 9.16
C LEU A 85 -6.43 30.73 9.58
N ALA A 86 -7.74 30.99 9.49
CA ALA A 86 -8.78 30.01 9.76
C ALA A 86 -8.71 28.82 8.80
N ALA A 87 -8.58 29.08 7.50
CA ALA A 87 -8.40 28.04 6.47
C ALA A 87 -7.11 27.23 6.69
N LEU A 88 -6.03 27.88 7.11
CA LEU A 88 -4.76 27.21 7.44
C LEU A 88 -4.89 26.32 8.68
N GLU A 89 -5.60 26.78 9.72
CA GLU A 89 -5.90 26.00 10.92
C GLU A 89 -6.70 24.73 10.58
N GLU A 90 -7.73 24.87 9.74
CA GLU A 90 -8.53 23.74 9.23
C GLU A 90 -7.68 22.76 8.41
N LEU A 91 -6.88 23.26 7.46
CA LEU A 91 -5.97 22.43 6.66
C LEU A 91 -5.01 21.64 7.56
N MET A 92 -4.42 22.30 8.56
CA MET A 92 -3.51 21.63 9.50
C MET A 92 -4.23 20.54 10.32
N GLY A 93 -5.50 20.76 10.71
CA GLY A 93 -6.31 19.74 11.37
C GLY A 93 -6.42 18.47 10.53
N HIS A 94 -6.72 18.61 9.23
CA HIS A 94 -6.78 17.47 8.31
C HIS A 94 -5.42 16.80 8.10
N LEU A 95 -4.34 17.58 8.04
CA LEU A 95 -2.98 17.03 7.95
C LEU A 95 -2.61 16.21 9.20
N GLU A 96 -2.98 16.69 10.39
CA GLU A 96 -2.76 16.00 11.66
C GLU A 96 -3.54 14.67 11.73
N GLU A 97 -4.83 14.68 11.37
CA GLU A 97 -5.67 13.48 11.39
C GLU A 97 -5.19 12.42 10.40
N GLY A 98 -4.95 12.83 9.15
CA GLY A 98 -4.57 11.93 8.07
C GLY A 98 -3.11 11.47 8.10
N ALA A 99 -2.25 12.08 8.92
CA ALA A 99 -0.79 11.89 8.89
C ALA A 99 -0.23 11.96 7.45
N ILE A 100 -0.72 12.94 6.69
CA ILE A 100 -0.54 13.01 5.23
C ILE A 100 0.86 13.50 4.87
N LEU A 101 1.35 14.49 5.63
CA LEU A 101 2.67 15.09 5.45
C LEU A 101 3.55 14.87 6.69
N PRO A 102 4.87 14.66 6.52
CA PRO A 102 5.79 14.64 7.64
C PRO A 102 5.77 15.97 8.40
N PRO A 103 5.80 15.98 9.74
CA PRO A 103 5.76 17.20 10.54
C PRO A 103 6.85 18.22 10.16
N LEU A 104 8.03 17.73 9.75
CA LEU A 104 9.12 18.57 9.28
C LEU A 104 8.77 19.40 8.04
N VAL A 105 8.06 18.80 7.08
CA VAL A 105 7.62 19.48 5.84
C VAL A 105 6.64 20.60 6.19
N VAL A 106 5.71 20.32 7.11
CA VAL A 106 4.74 21.30 7.58
C VAL A 106 5.43 22.49 8.25
N VAL A 107 6.38 22.23 9.15
CA VAL A 107 7.14 23.28 9.85
C VAL A 107 7.97 24.10 8.87
N GLN A 108 8.61 23.49 7.87
CA GLN A 108 9.38 24.21 6.85
C GLN A 108 8.50 25.15 6.02
N ALA A 109 7.32 24.69 5.61
CA ALA A 109 6.37 25.52 4.87
C ALA A 109 5.86 26.71 5.70
N LEU A 110 5.57 26.49 6.99
CA LEU A 110 5.13 27.55 7.89
C LEU A 110 6.27 28.53 8.22
N ALA A 111 7.51 28.05 8.34
CA ALA A 111 8.68 28.89 8.61
C ALA A 111 9.00 29.90 7.49
N ALA A 112 8.48 29.69 6.28
CA ALA A 112 8.63 30.64 5.17
C ALA A 112 7.96 32.00 5.44
N ASN A 113 6.98 32.05 6.37
CA ASN A 113 6.20 33.25 6.64
C ASN A 113 6.46 33.78 8.06
N PRO A 114 7.20 34.90 8.20
CA PRO A 114 7.59 35.43 9.51
C PRO A 114 6.42 36.01 10.32
N ASN A 115 5.29 36.29 9.66
CA ASN A 115 4.09 36.86 10.27
C ASN A 115 3.15 35.80 10.88
N LEU A 116 3.43 34.50 10.68
CA LEU A 116 2.61 33.43 11.25
C LEU A 116 2.82 33.29 12.76
N LYS A 117 1.71 33.09 13.47
CA LYS A 117 1.72 32.94 14.93
C LYS A 117 2.41 31.63 15.30
N VAL A 118 3.52 31.72 16.04
CA VAL A 118 4.27 30.56 16.57
C VAL A 118 3.39 29.64 17.43
N SER A 119 2.31 30.15 18.03
CA SER A 119 1.34 29.36 18.78
C SER A 119 0.71 28.23 17.95
N LEU A 120 0.47 28.47 16.66
CA LEU A 120 -0.12 27.51 15.73
C LEU A 120 0.81 26.31 15.50
N VAL A 121 2.09 26.61 15.25
CA VAL A 121 3.14 25.59 15.01
C VAL A 121 3.44 24.79 16.27
N LYS A 122 3.54 25.46 17.43
CA LYS A 122 3.90 24.80 18.70
C LYS A 122 2.90 23.72 19.10
N GLY A 123 1.60 23.98 18.92
CA GLY A 123 0.54 23.01 19.21
C GLY A 123 0.64 21.79 18.31
N PHE A 124 0.77 22.02 17.00
CA PHE A 124 0.93 20.98 15.98
C PHE A 124 2.14 20.09 16.27
N VAL A 125 3.33 20.69 16.44
CA VAL A 125 4.58 19.94 16.65
C VAL A 125 4.55 19.13 17.95
N GLY A 126 4.01 19.70 19.03
CA GLY A 126 3.89 19.00 20.30
C GLY A 126 3.03 17.74 20.20
N ARG A 127 1.87 17.83 19.52
CA ARG A 127 0.99 16.68 19.29
C ARG A 127 1.60 15.65 18.34
N ALA A 128 2.18 16.12 17.23
CA ALA A 128 2.84 15.26 16.26
C ALA A 128 3.96 14.45 16.91
N LEU A 129 4.84 15.08 17.70
CA LEU A 129 5.92 14.40 18.39
C LEU A 129 5.42 13.40 19.44
N ALA A 130 4.37 13.74 20.19
CA ALA A 130 3.76 12.83 21.16
C ALA A 130 3.18 11.58 20.47
N ARG A 131 2.52 11.76 19.32
CA ARG A 131 2.01 10.67 18.49
C ARG A 131 3.15 9.80 17.96
N ASP A 132 4.16 10.41 17.34
CA ASP A 132 5.31 9.69 16.78
C ASP A 132 6.05 8.89 17.88
N THR A 133 6.18 9.45 19.08
CA THR A 133 6.79 8.75 20.23
C THR A 133 5.95 7.55 20.64
N ALA A 134 4.62 7.69 20.70
CA ALA A 134 3.73 6.59 21.03
C ALA A 134 3.76 5.48 19.95
N ASP A 135 3.87 5.86 18.68
CA ASP A 135 3.99 4.92 17.56
C ASP A 135 5.31 4.14 17.63
N ILE A 136 6.41 4.83 17.92
CA ILE A 136 7.72 4.21 18.14
C ILE A 136 7.69 3.18 19.28
N GLU A 137 7.05 3.50 20.41
CA GLU A 137 6.94 2.56 21.53
C GLU A 137 6.09 1.34 21.17
N ARG A 138 4.96 1.53 20.47
CA ARG A 138 4.13 0.41 19.98
C ARG A 138 4.90 -0.49 19.02
N ASP A 139 5.68 0.09 18.12
CA ASP A 139 6.51 -0.66 17.18
C ASP A 139 7.61 -1.43 17.91
N ARG A 140 8.24 -0.84 18.93
CA ARG A 140 9.24 -1.52 19.78
C ARG A 140 8.64 -2.73 20.49
N GLU A 141 7.46 -2.59 21.08
CA GLU A 141 6.75 -3.71 21.71
C GLU A 141 6.39 -4.82 20.71
N ALA A 142 5.91 -4.44 19.52
CA ALA A 142 5.59 -5.40 18.47
C ALA A 142 6.85 -6.16 17.99
N VAL A 143 7.96 -5.46 17.80
CA VAL A 143 9.26 -6.07 17.45
C VAL A 143 9.71 -7.03 18.54
N ALA A 144 9.62 -6.65 19.81
CA ALA A 144 10.00 -7.52 20.92
C ALA A 144 9.15 -8.81 20.96
N ARG A 145 7.84 -8.69 20.77
CA ARG A 145 6.91 -9.84 20.69
C ARG A 145 7.23 -10.75 19.52
N LEU A 146 7.34 -10.20 18.31
CA LEU A 146 7.63 -10.96 17.10
C LEU A 146 9.01 -11.65 17.16
N ALA A 147 10.01 -10.99 17.76
CA ALA A 147 11.32 -11.58 17.98
C ALA A 147 11.26 -12.77 18.94
N SER A 148 10.49 -12.66 20.03
CA SER A 148 10.28 -13.77 20.99
C SER A 148 9.57 -14.95 20.33
N GLU A 149 8.49 -14.70 19.59
CA GLU A 149 7.75 -15.73 18.84
C GLU A 149 8.65 -16.41 17.80
N THR A 150 9.45 -15.64 17.07
CA THR A 150 10.40 -16.16 16.08
C THR A 150 11.45 -17.05 16.74
N ALA A 151 12.01 -16.63 17.88
CA ALA A 151 12.97 -17.44 18.63
C ALA A 151 12.36 -18.76 19.14
N SER A 152 11.11 -18.72 19.63
CA SER A 152 10.38 -19.92 20.05
C SER A 152 10.13 -20.88 18.88
N MET A 153 9.67 -20.35 17.73
CA MET A 153 9.47 -21.16 16.52
C MET A 153 10.77 -21.78 16.01
N GLN A 154 11.89 -21.03 16.04
CA GLN A 154 13.20 -21.56 15.65
C GLN A 154 13.67 -22.68 16.59
N ALA A 155 13.46 -22.52 17.90
CA ALA A 155 13.77 -23.56 18.88
C ALA A 155 12.92 -24.83 18.63
N GLU A 156 11.64 -24.67 18.32
CA GLU A 156 10.75 -25.79 18.00
C GLU A 156 11.20 -26.51 16.71
N VAL A 157 11.54 -25.77 15.66
CA VAL A 157 12.09 -26.36 14.43
C VAL A 157 13.38 -27.13 14.70
N ALA A 158 14.28 -26.57 15.53
CA ALA A 158 15.52 -27.26 15.91
C ALA A 158 15.24 -28.55 16.71
N ARG A 159 14.25 -28.51 17.62
CA ARG A 159 13.79 -29.69 18.35
C ARG A 159 13.24 -30.76 17.41
N LEU A 160 12.33 -30.40 16.50
CA LEU A 160 11.74 -31.33 15.53
C LEU A 160 12.76 -31.95 14.58
N LYS A 161 13.83 -31.22 14.23
CA LYS A 161 14.93 -31.74 13.41
C LYS A 161 15.82 -32.74 14.15
N THR A 162 16.05 -32.54 15.44
CA THR A 162 16.95 -33.38 16.25
C THR A 162 16.25 -34.54 16.93
N GLN A 163 14.95 -34.40 17.23
CA GLN A 163 14.08 -35.43 17.76
C GLN A 163 12.84 -35.55 16.86
N PRO A 164 12.90 -36.40 15.82
CA PRO A 164 11.69 -36.72 15.06
C PRO A 164 10.65 -37.31 16.01
N HIS A 165 9.41 -36.88 15.88
CA HIS A 165 8.31 -37.44 16.67
C HIS A 165 8.25 -38.96 16.43
N PRO A 166 8.06 -39.76 17.49
CA PRO A 166 7.87 -41.19 17.32
C PRO A 166 6.65 -41.46 16.44
N LEU A 167 6.72 -42.55 15.67
CA LEU A 167 5.58 -42.96 14.85
C LEU A 167 4.41 -43.32 15.77
N GLU A 168 3.25 -42.72 15.52
CA GLU A 168 2.01 -42.96 16.24
C GLU A 168 1.23 -44.08 15.53
N LEU A 169 0.79 -45.06 16.30
CA LEU A 169 -0.03 -46.15 15.77
C LEU A 169 -1.41 -45.64 15.34
N PRO A 170 -1.97 -46.11 14.22
CA PRO A 170 -1.41 -47.13 13.32
C PRO A 170 -0.36 -46.60 12.33
N VAL A 171 0.68 -47.40 12.10
CA VAL A 171 1.80 -47.11 11.19
C VAL A 171 1.68 -47.93 9.92
N VAL A 172 1.93 -47.31 8.77
CA VAL A 172 2.03 -47.99 7.48
C VAL A 172 3.50 -48.22 7.14
N HIS A 173 3.84 -49.47 6.84
CA HIS A 173 5.18 -49.89 6.45
C HIS A 173 5.20 -50.22 4.97
N PHE A 174 6.02 -49.50 4.19
CA PHE A 174 6.19 -49.77 2.76
C PHE A 174 7.35 -50.73 2.51
N MET A 175 7.29 -51.51 1.42
CA MET A 175 8.35 -52.46 1.05
C MET A 175 9.70 -51.80 0.73
N CYS A 176 9.72 -50.49 0.47
CA CYS A 176 10.95 -49.71 0.30
C CYS A 176 11.69 -49.42 1.63
N GLY A 177 11.15 -49.86 2.77
CA GLY A 177 11.73 -49.66 4.10
C GLY A 177 11.27 -48.38 4.81
N HIS A 178 10.57 -47.48 4.13
CA HIS A 178 10.01 -46.27 4.75
C HIS A 178 8.71 -46.56 5.50
N SER A 179 8.53 -45.89 6.64
CA SER A 179 7.38 -46.05 7.52
C SER A 179 6.78 -44.68 7.87
N PHE A 180 5.46 -44.58 7.91
CA PHE A 180 4.75 -43.33 8.17
C PHE A 180 3.51 -43.55 9.04
N ASN A 181 3.11 -42.53 9.80
CA ASN A 181 1.83 -42.53 10.49
C ASN A 181 0.70 -42.57 9.45
N LEU A 182 -0.33 -43.40 9.66
CA LEU A 182 -1.46 -43.49 8.74
C LEU A 182 -2.10 -42.11 8.49
N ARG A 183 -2.18 -41.27 9.53
CA ARG A 183 -2.70 -39.90 9.44
C ARG A 183 -1.92 -39.00 8.47
N SER A 184 -0.62 -39.23 8.31
CA SER A 184 0.25 -38.44 7.43
C SER A 184 0.10 -38.83 5.95
N LEU A 185 -0.48 -39.99 5.64
CA LEU A 185 -0.67 -40.48 4.28
C LEU A 185 -2.02 -40.07 3.66
N GLY A 186 -2.99 -39.64 4.48
CA GLY A 186 -4.32 -39.25 4.01
C GLY A 186 -5.02 -40.41 3.28
N GLU A 187 -5.45 -40.18 2.04
CA GLU A 187 -6.06 -41.22 1.18
C GLU A 187 -5.02 -42.05 0.39
N ASN A 188 -3.73 -41.70 0.46
CA ASN A 188 -2.68 -42.30 -0.36
C ASN A 188 -1.82 -43.29 0.43
N ASP A 189 -2.45 -44.28 1.05
CA ASP A 189 -1.81 -45.31 1.87
C ASP A 189 -1.11 -46.43 1.06
N ARG A 190 -1.24 -46.40 -0.27
CA ARG A 190 -0.72 -47.45 -1.17
C ARG A 190 0.65 -47.14 -1.77
N GLU A 191 1.06 -45.88 -1.79
CA GLU A 191 2.29 -45.45 -2.44
C GLU A 191 3.19 -44.68 -1.45
N CYS A 192 4.48 -45.03 -1.38
CA CYS A 192 5.42 -44.34 -0.50
C CYS A 192 5.71 -42.92 -1.01
N PRO A 193 5.41 -41.84 -0.28
CA PRO A 193 5.53 -40.48 -0.78
C PRO A 193 6.97 -40.08 -1.15
N LEU A 194 7.98 -40.69 -0.52
CA LEU A 194 9.39 -40.42 -0.84
C LEU A 194 9.87 -41.16 -2.10
N CYS A 195 9.41 -42.37 -2.35
CA CYS A 195 9.92 -43.22 -3.44
C CYS A 195 9.04 -43.22 -4.69
N THR A 196 7.80 -42.76 -4.60
CA THR A 196 6.80 -42.88 -5.68
C THR A 196 7.24 -42.22 -6.97
N ALA A 197 7.83 -41.03 -6.91
CA ALA A 197 8.29 -40.30 -8.09
C ALA A 197 9.38 -41.09 -8.85
N ASP A 198 10.36 -41.62 -8.13
CA ASP A 198 11.44 -42.41 -8.72
C ASP A 198 10.93 -43.76 -9.23
N PHE A 199 10.03 -44.41 -8.48
CA PHE A 199 9.45 -45.69 -8.90
C PHE A 199 8.62 -45.52 -10.18
N LYS A 200 7.82 -44.45 -10.28
CA LYS A 200 7.06 -44.11 -11.50
C LYS A 200 7.98 -43.82 -12.68
N ARG A 201 9.06 -43.04 -12.47
CA ARG A 201 10.08 -42.77 -13.50
C ARG A 201 10.72 -44.05 -14.02
N VAL A 202 11.13 -44.97 -13.13
CA VAL A 202 11.72 -46.25 -13.53
C VAL A 202 10.71 -47.11 -14.30
N LEU A 203 9.46 -47.18 -13.85
CA LEU A 203 8.41 -47.92 -14.55
C LEU A 203 8.14 -47.35 -15.94
N GLU A 204 8.15 -46.03 -16.09
CA GLU A 204 7.97 -45.34 -17.37
C GLU A 204 9.13 -45.62 -18.33
N ILE A 205 10.38 -45.51 -17.87
CA ILE A 205 11.57 -45.89 -18.66
C ILE A 205 11.45 -47.34 -19.13
N ARG A 206 11.08 -48.26 -18.24
CA ARG A 206 10.91 -49.68 -18.56
C ARG A 206 9.81 -49.92 -19.59
N ARG A 207 8.72 -49.14 -19.52
CA ARG A 207 7.62 -49.19 -20.47
C ARG A 207 8.06 -48.72 -21.86
N ASN A 208 8.81 -47.61 -21.92
CA ASN A 208 9.33 -47.06 -23.17
C ASN A 208 10.37 -47.97 -23.82
N MET A 209 11.26 -48.60 -23.03
CA MET A 209 12.21 -49.59 -23.56
C MET A 209 11.49 -50.79 -24.20
N ARG A 210 10.46 -51.32 -23.53
CA ARG A 210 9.64 -52.43 -24.08
C ARG A 210 8.88 -52.00 -25.33
N ALA A 211 8.36 -50.78 -25.40
CA ALA A 211 7.68 -50.28 -26.59
C ALA A 211 8.65 -50.09 -27.77
N GLY A 212 9.89 -49.64 -27.50
CA GLY A 212 10.96 -49.52 -28.48
C GLY A 212 11.45 -50.86 -29.03
N GLU A 213 11.57 -51.89 -28.17
CA GLU A 213 11.91 -53.26 -28.60
C GLU A 213 10.83 -53.87 -29.52
N VAL A 214 9.56 -53.53 -29.31
CA VAL A 214 8.47 -53.96 -30.19
C VAL A 214 8.49 -53.16 -31.50
N GLY A 215 8.79 -51.85 -31.47
CA GLY A 215 8.90 -51.01 -32.66
C GLY A 215 10.06 -51.37 -33.60
N ALA A 216 11.23 -51.73 -33.05
CA ALA A 216 12.40 -52.15 -33.81
C ALA A 216 12.26 -53.54 -34.47
N ARG A 217 11.20 -54.28 -34.14
CA ARG A 217 10.92 -55.61 -34.69
C ARG A 217 10.00 -55.57 -35.92
N TRP A 218 9.51 -54.38 -36.31
CA TRP A 218 8.64 -54.13 -37.47
C TRP A 218 9.18 -53.02 -38.41
N SER A 219 10.47 -52.73 -38.33
CA SER A 219 11.24 -51.86 -39.24
C SER A 219 12.41 -52.64 -39.80
#